data_AF-A0A7S3YR87-F1
#
_entry.id   AF-A0A7S3YR87-F1
#
_cell.length_a   1.000
_cell.length_b   1.000
_cell.length_c   1.000
_cell.angle_alpha   90.00
_cell.angle_beta   90.00
_cell.angle_gamma   90.00
#
_symmetry.space_group_name_H-M   'P 1'
#
loop_
_entity.id
_entity.type
_entity.pdbx_description
1 polymer ?
#
loop_
_entity_poly.entity_id
_entity_poly.type
_entity_poly.pdbx_seq_one_letter_code
_entity_poly.pdbx_strand_id
1 'polypeptide(L)'
;MGGVSGSWEDDDKKDVTYVAKISLREEDNLHREGYFRDVEMQSLAGYIATRFNRCNPPKPVAFLEAFVVELEEREGRPVCGVERYIRGPYRKHNSNFGYVSEEERNTPQAFSHFSWHISNGEVLVVDLQGVSDVYTDPQVHSVSGKGYGRGNLGMPGIRKFLETHRCNRICHYLRLPRCNNQFQAPSPICRPIPATGTIPLTQMMHHNISILTYDPRALENKPLTSTLPLLPGSPDRIATDTVGSDSP
;
A
#
# COMPACT_ATOMS: atom_id res chain seq x y z
N MET A 1 2.99 62.58 5.53
CA MET A 1 2.45 61.45 4.76
C MET A 1 3.35 60.27 5.08
N GLY A 2 3.05 59.46 6.09
CA GLY A 2 1.99 58.45 6.03
C GLY A 2 2.65 57.13 5.63
N GLY A 3 3.28 56.46 6.60
CA GLY A 3 3.90 55.16 6.39
C GLY A 3 2.84 54.08 6.21
N VAL A 4 3.16 53.09 5.37
CA VAL A 4 2.51 51.78 5.41
C VAL A 4 3.62 50.74 5.35
N SER A 5 3.94 50.22 6.52
CA SER A 5 4.63 48.95 6.72
C SER A 5 3.73 47.83 6.20
N GLY A 6 4.05 47.27 5.04
CA GLY A 6 3.54 45.95 4.68
C GLY A 6 4.52 44.91 5.21
N SER A 7 4.27 44.38 6.40
CA SER A 7 4.81 43.06 6.74
C SER A 7 4.10 42.08 5.82
N TRP A 8 4.86 41.53 4.87
CA TRP A 8 4.46 40.28 4.24
C TRP A 8 4.71 39.21 5.31
N GLU A 9 3.75 39.03 6.20
CA GLU A 9 3.76 37.93 7.15
C GLU A 9 3.75 36.61 6.35
N ASP A 10 4.66 35.71 6.74
CA ASP A 10 4.89 34.35 6.24
C ASP A 10 3.64 33.46 6.39
N ASP A 11 2.61 33.71 5.59
CA ASP A 11 1.26 33.19 5.84
C ASP A 11 0.94 31.84 5.16
N ASP A 12 1.92 30.95 4.92
CA ASP A 12 1.58 29.64 4.30
C ASP A 12 2.52 28.45 4.59
N LYS A 13 3.23 28.43 5.73
CA LYS A 13 3.70 27.15 6.26
C LYS A 13 2.56 26.47 7.00
N LYS A 14 1.65 25.83 6.26
CA LYS A 14 0.71 24.88 6.86
C LYS A 14 1.54 23.79 7.56
N ASP A 15 1.49 23.76 8.89
CA ASP A 15 2.08 22.69 9.68
C ASP A 15 1.48 21.35 9.22
N VAL A 16 2.26 20.59 8.46
CA VAL A 16 1.87 19.25 8.02
C VAL A 16 2.09 18.32 9.20
N THR A 17 0.99 17.84 9.79
CA THR A 17 1.04 16.85 10.87
C THR A 17 1.17 15.43 10.31
N TYR A 18 2.00 14.62 10.97
CA TYR A 18 2.22 13.22 10.64
C TYR A 18 1.85 12.33 11.83
N VAL A 19 1.59 11.06 11.55
CA VAL A 19 1.40 9.99 12.53
C VAL A 19 2.60 9.06 12.43
N ALA A 20 3.31 8.84 13.54
CA ALA A 20 4.35 7.83 13.66
C ALA A 20 3.80 6.59 14.36
N LYS A 21 4.08 5.41 13.82
CA LYS A 21 3.58 4.11 14.26
C LYS A 21 4.75 3.22 14.65
N ILE A 22 4.72 2.73 15.88
CA ILE A 22 5.66 1.76 16.42
C ILE A 22 4.85 0.53 16.82
N SER A 23 5.32 -0.68 16.50
CA SER A 23 4.63 -1.91 16.87
C SER A 23 4.55 -2.05 18.39
N LEU A 24 3.40 -2.47 18.89
CA LEU A 24 3.20 -2.82 20.30
C LEU A 24 3.93 -4.11 20.68
N ARG A 25 4.31 -4.94 19.69
CA ARG A 25 5.09 -6.17 19.93
C ARG A 25 6.56 -5.84 19.79
N GLU A 26 7.30 -5.96 20.89
CA GLU A 26 8.74 -5.65 20.92
C GLU A 26 9.53 -6.47 19.88
N GLU A 27 9.15 -7.73 19.65
CA GLU A 27 9.78 -8.60 18.64
C GLU A 27 9.74 -8.02 17.22
N ASP A 28 8.69 -7.28 16.87
CA ASP A 28 8.55 -6.64 15.57
C ASP A 28 9.46 -5.42 15.44
N ASN A 29 9.82 -4.80 16.57
CA ASN A 29 10.72 -3.67 16.63
C ASN A 29 12.19 -4.08 16.56
N LEU A 30 12.49 -5.36 16.81
CA LEU A 30 13.83 -5.92 16.64
C LEU A 30 14.24 -6.05 15.15
N HIS A 31 13.26 -6.19 14.25
CA HIS A 31 13.47 -6.49 12.84
C HIS A 31 12.89 -5.38 11.95
N ARG A 32 13.78 -4.55 11.39
CA ARG A 32 13.41 -3.35 10.61
C ARG A 32 12.60 -3.71 9.37
N GLU A 33 12.76 -4.92 8.85
CA GLU A 33 12.13 -5.46 7.64
C GLU A 33 10.60 -5.51 7.74
N GLY A 34 10.03 -5.53 8.96
CA GLY A 34 8.58 -5.40 9.15
C GLY A 34 8.05 -4.08 8.59
N TYR A 35 8.65 -2.97 9.02
CA TYR A 35 8.25 -1.62 8.60
C TYR A 35 8.41 -1.38 7.10
N PHE A 36 9.48 -1.89 6.49
CA PHE A 36 9.66 -1.80 5.05
C PHE A 36 8.59 -2.58 4.27
N ARG A 37 8.22 -3.77 4.75
CA ARG A 37 7.13 -4.56 4.14
C ARG A 37 5.77 -3.87 4.28
N ASP A 38 5.52 -3.20 5.39
CA ASP A 38 4.28 -2.44 5.58
C ASP A 38 4.19 -1.26 4.60
N VAL A 39 5.29 -0.52 4.42
CA VAL A 39 5.37 0.57 3.42
C VAL A 39 5.27 0.05 1.99
N GLU A 40 5.89 -1.09 1.67
CA GLU A 40 5.76 -1.76 0.36
C GLU A 40 4.29 -2.12 0.08
N MET A 41 3.61 -2.72 1.07
CA MET A 41 2.22 -3.13 0.97
C MET A 41 1.28 -1.93 0.76
N GLN A 42 1.50 -0.84 1.49
CA GLN A 42 0.74 0.41 1.32
C GLN A 42 0.99 1.05 -0.06
N SER A 43 2.22 1.01 -0.55
CA SER A 43 2.58 1.49 -1.89
C SER A 43 1.93 0.67 -3.00
N LEU A 44 1.87 -0.65 -2.85
CA LEU A 44 1.16 -1.54 -3.78
C LEU A 44 -0.34 -1.21 -3.83
N ALA A 45 -0.96 -0.99 -2.66
CA ALA A 45 -2.36 -0.60 -2.60
C ALA A 45 -2.61 0.75 -3.29
N GLY A 46 -1.71 1.73 -3.11
CA GLY A 46 -1.74 3.03 -3.81
C GLY A 46 -1.61 2.90 -5.33
N TYR A 47 -0.75 1.99 -5.80
CA TYR A 47 -0.64 1.68 -7.23
C TYR A 47 -1.93 1.06 -7.79
N ILE A 48 -2.54 0.10 -7.08
CA ILE A 48 -3.82 -0.49 -7.46
C ILE A 48 -4.95 0.56 -7.44
N ALA A 49 -4.95 1.49 -6.47
CA ALA A 49 -5.87 2.63 -6.43
C ALA A 49 -5.75 3.53 -7.67
N THR A 50 -4.52 3.77 -8.13
CA THR A 50 -4.31 4.51 -9.39
C THR A 50 -4.96 3.79 -10.57
N ARG A 51 -4.84 2.46 -10.65
CA ARG A 51 -5.50 1.67 -11.71
C ARG A 51 -7.02 1.63 -11.57
N PHE A 52 -7.54 1.56 -10.34
CA PHE A 52 -8.96 1.65 -10.05
C PHE A 52 -9.52 2.99 -10.52
N ASN A 53 -8.86 4.11 -10.21
CA ASN A 53 -9.28 5.45 -10.59
C ASN A 53 -9.23 5.68 -12.11
N ARG A 54 -8.28 5.06 -12.84
CA ARG A 54 -8.26 5.06 -14.31
C ARG A 54 -9.51 4.45 -14.94
N CYS A 55 -10.26 3.65 -14.18
CA CYS A 55 -11.53 3.09 -14.61
C CYS A 55 -12.74 4.03 -14.36
N ASN A 56 -12.48 5.27 -13.94
CA ASN A 56 -13.48 6.31 -13.65
C ASN A 56 -14.64 5.84 -12.75
N PRO A 57 -14.36 5.25 -11.58
CA PRO A 57 -15.39 4.82 -10.65
C PRO A 57 -16.20 6.04 -10.14
N PRO A 58 -17.44 5.85 -9.65
CA PRO A 58 -18.25 6.96 -9.12
C PRO A 58 -17.59 7.75 -8.00
N LYS A 59 -16.70 7.10 -7.23
CA LYS A 59 -15.83 7.75 -6.25
C LYS A 59 -14.40 7.26 -6.45
N PRO A 60 -13.43 8.16 -6.70
CA PRO A 60 -12.03 7.79 -6.69
C PRO A 60 -11.59 7.44 -5.26
N VAL A 61 -10.51 6.68 -5.15
CA VAL A 61 -9.90 6.30 -3.87
C VAL A 61 -8.42 6.67 -3.85
N ALA A 62 -7.84 6.85 -2.67
CA ALA A 62 -6.40 7.06 -2.50
C ALA A 62 -5.90 6.26 -1.30
N PHE A 63 -4.61 5.90 -1.32
CA PHE A 63 -3.89 5.46 -0.13
C PHE A 63 -2.92 6.55 0.28
N LEU A 64 -2.74 6.73 1.59
CA LEU A 64 -1.69 7.60 2.09
C LEU A 64 -0.32 7.09 1.67
N GLU A 65 0.59 8.02 1.39
CA GLU A 65 2.01 7.68 1.32
C GLU A 65 2.52 7.35 2.72
N ALA A 66 3.34 6.30 2.80
CA ALA A 66 3.98 5.85 4.03
C ALA A 66 5.49 5.79 3.86
N PHE A 67 6.19 5.99 4.96
CA PHE A 67 7.65 6.06 5.03
C PHE A 67 8.16 5.22 6.18
N VAL A 68 9.37 4.68 6.05
CA VAL A 68 10.13 4.18 7.21
C VAL A 68 11.05 5.31 7.65
N VAL A 69 10.98 5.67 8.93
CA VAL A 69 11.85 6.68 9.55
C VAL A 69 12.68 6.03 10.63
N GLU A 70 13.99 6.26 10.60
CA GLU A 70 14.89 5.91 11.69
C GLU A 70 15.02 7.08 12.67
N LEU A 71 14.85 6.81 13.96
CA LEU A 71 14.97 7.79 15.03
C LEU A 71 16.42 7.82 15.53
N GLU A 72 17.29 8.48 14.76
CA GLU A 72 18.75 8.43 14.95
C GLU A 72 19.23 8.91 16.33
N GLU A 73 18.51 9.85 16.95
CA GLU A 73 18.86 10.43 18.25
C GLU A 73 18.43 9.55 19.46
N ARG A 74 17.69 8.47 19.23
CA ARG A 74 17.24 7.55 20.29
C ARG A 74 18.20 6.38 20.44
N GLU A 75 18.39 5.94 21.69
CA GLU A 75 19.17 4.74 21.99
C GLU A 75 18.62 3.53 21.19
N GLY A 76 19.53 2.79 20.57
CA GLY A 76 19.19 1.67 19.69
C GLY A 76 18.67 2.05 18.30
N ARG A 77 18.58 3.35 17.97
CA ARG A 77 18.14 3.89 16.65
C ARG A 77 16.89 3.17 16.10
N PRO A 78 15.78 3.13 16.87
CA PRO A 78 14.58 2.43 16.47
C PRO A 78 13.98 3.02 15.19
N VAL A 79 13.27 2.18 14.44
CA VAL A 79 12.51 2.59 13.25
C VAL A 79 11.02 2.67 13.54
N CYS A 80 10.32 3.52 12.81
CA CYS A 80 8.86 3.60 12.83
C CYS A 80 8.29 3.80 11.41
N GLY A 81 7.03 3.40 11.23
CA GLY A 81 6.25 3.76 10.06
C GLY A 81 5.67 5.15 10.22
N VAL A 82 5.73 5.99 9.19
CA VAL A 82 5.22 7.36 9.24
C VAL A 82 4.31 7.63 8.05
N GLU A 83 3.17 8.26 8.29
CA GLU A 83 2.22 8.69 7.27
C GLU A 83 1.62 10.05 7.63
N ARG A 84 0.99 10.72 6.66
CA ARG A 84 0.34 12.00 6.92
C ARG A 84 -0.89 11.81 7.82
N TYR A 85 -1.08 12.69 8.79
CA TYR A 85 -2.32 12.73 9.55
C TYR A 85 -3.51 13.10 8.64
N ILE A 86 -4.62 12.38 8.77
CA ILE A 86 -5.88 12.68 8.10
C ILE A 86 -6.96 13.02 9.13
N ARG A 87 -7.54 14.21 9.00
CA ARG A 87 -8.60 14.68 9.89
C ARG A 87 -9.95 14.14 9.45
N GLY A 88 -10.66 13.50 10.39
CA GLY A 88 -12.06 13.09 10.20
C GLY A 88 -12.38 11.79 10.92
N PRO A 89 -13.62 11.28 10.78
CA PRO A 89 -14.03 10.04 11.42
C PRO A 89 -13.33 8.86 10.75
N TYR A 90 -12.42 8.22 11.50
CA TYR A 90 -11.73 7.02 11.06
C TYR A 90 -12.71 5.83 11.04
N ARG A 91 -12.75 5.09 9.94
CA ARG A 91 -13.63 3.93 9.77
C ARG A 91 -12.89 2.77 9.14
N LYS A 92 -13.19 1.55 9.60
CA LYS A 92 -12.76 0.29 8.98
C LYS A 92 -13.93 -0.31 8.20
N HIS A 93 -13.73 -0.58 6.92
CA HIS A 93 -14.78 -0.99 5.98
C HIS A 93 -14.82 -2.50 5.75
N ASN A 94 -13.68 -3.18 5.78
CA ASN A 94 -13.58 -4.64 5.83
C ASN A 94 -12.37 -5.05 6.66
N SER A 95 -12.25 -6.36 6.97
CA SER A 95 -11.06 -6.91 7.60
C SER A 95 -10.27 -7.84 6.68
N ASN A 96 -9.05 -8.17 7.09
CA ASN A 96 -8.26 -9.24 6.49
C ASN A 96 -8.84 -10.66 6.64
N PHE A 97 -9.96 -10.86 7.35
CA PHE A 97 -10.60 -12.18 7.48
C PHE A 97 -12.13 -12.14 7.33
N GLY A 98 -12.59 -11.36 6.36
CA GLY A 98 -13.97 -11.42 5.84
C GLY A 98 -15.03 -10.68 6.64
N TYR A 99 -14.65 -9.91 7.67
CA TYR A 99 -15.57 -8.92 8.26
C TYR A 99 -15.87 -7.82 7.24
N VAL A 100 -17.12 -7.35 7.23
CA VAL A 100 -17.59 -6.21 6.45
C VAL A 100 -18.33 -5.28 7.41
N SER A 101 -18.04 -3.98 7.34
CA SER A 101 -18.71 -2.99 8.20
C SER A 101 -20.22 -2.95 7.96
N GLU A 102 -21.02 -2.67 8.99
CA GLU A 102 -22.49 -2.53 8.88
C GLU A 102 -22.93 -1.44 7.89
N GLU A 103 -22.13 -0.39 7.71
CA GLU A 103 -22.39 0.66 6.71
C GLU A 103 -22.28 0.13 5.26
N GLU A 104 -21.60 -1.00 5.07
CA GLU A 104 -21.42 -1.73 3.81
C GLU A 104 -21.20 -0.83 2.58
N ARG A 105 -20.32 0.19 2.73
CA ARG A 105 -20.03 1.12 1.64
C ARG A 105 -19.58 0.36 0.39
N ASN A 106 -20.15 0.71 -0.75
CA ASN A 106 -19.88 0.03 -2.02
C ASN A 106 -18.42 0.18 -2.49
N THR A 107 -17.84 1.38 -2.38
CA THR A 107 -16.53 1.70 -2.96
C THR A 107 -15.41 0.85 -2.36
N PRO A 108 -15.25 0.74 -1.02
CA PRO A 108 -14.25 -0.15 -0.43
C PRO A 108 -14.38 -1.61 -0.90
N GLN A 109 -15.58 -2.18 -0.86
CA GLN A 109 -15.76 -3.59 -1.25
C GLN A 109 -15.47 -3.82 -2.75
N ALA A 110 -15.86 -2.86 -3.60
CA ALA A 110 -15.55 -2.92 -5.02
C ALA A 110 -14.06 -2.74 -5.31
N PHE A 111 -13.35 -1.93 -4.53
CA PHE A 111 -11.90 -1.78 -4.64
C PHE A 111 -11.16 -3.08 -4.29
N SER A 112 -11.51 -3.73 -3.17
CA SER A 112 -10.95 -5.04 -2.82
C SER A 112 -11.20 -6.06 -3.93
N HIS A 113 -12.44 -6.16 -4.44
CA HIS A 113 -12.77 -7.05 -5.54
C HIS A 113 -12.01 -6.70 -6.84
N PHE A 114 -11.86 -5.42 -7.16
CA PHE A 114 -11.08 -4.95 -8.30
C PHE A 114 -9.61 -5.38 -8.17
N SER A 115 -9.02 -5.29 -6.98
CA SER A 115 -7.62 -5.67 -6.75
C SER A 115 -7.33 -7.11 -7.13
N TRP A 116 -8.24 -8.03 -6.79
CA TRP A 116 -8.16 -9.45 -7.15
C TRP A 116 -8.14 -9.66 -8.66
N HIS A 117 -9.04 -8.98 -9.38
CA HIS A 117 -9.16 -9.16 -10.82
C HIS A 117 -8.07 -8.45 -11.61
N ILE A 118 -7.68 -7.25 -11.20
CA ILE A 118 -6.66 -6.47 -11.91
C ILE A 118 -5.26 -7.09 -11.76
N SER A 119 -5.06 -7.90 -10.72
CA SER A 119 -3.86 -8.71 -10.52
C SER A 119 -3.96 -10.11 -11.13
N ASN A 120 -4.98 -10.41 -11.93
CA ASN A 120 -5.22 -11.75 -12.49
C ASN A 120 -5.30 -12.86 -11.43
N GLY A 121 -5.89 -12.56 -10.27
CA GLY A 121 -6.04 -13.53 -9.19
C GLY A 121 -4.78 -13.80 -8.37
N GLU A 122 -3.74 -12.94 -8.44
CA GLU A 122 -2.52 -13.14 -7.65
C GLU A 122 -2.55 -12.51 -6.25
N VAL A 123 -3.17 -11.33 -6.10
CA VAL A 123 -3.22 -10.58 -4.84
C VAL A 123 -4.60 -10.00 -4.56
N LEU A 124 -4.93 -9.84 -3.29
CA LEU A 124 -6.17 -9.23 -2.83
C LEU A 124 -5.85 -8.18 -1.74
N VAL A 125 -6.26 -6.94 -1.96
CA VAL A 125 -6.14 -5.85 -0.98
C VAL A 125 -7.40 -5.79 -0.11
N VAL A 126 -7.23 -5.88 1.21
CA VAL A 126 -8.26 -5.86 2.27
C VAL A 126 -7.79 -4.97 3.43
N ASP A 127 -8.48 -5.03 4.58
CA ASP A 127 -8.30 -4.08 5.69
C ASP A 127 -8.44 -2.62 5.22
N LEU A 128 -9.45 -2.34 4.39
CA LEU A 128 -9.70 -0.99 3.93
C LEU A 128 -10.22 -0.12 5.07
N GLN A 129 -9.43 0.86 5.45
CA GLN A 129 -9.71 1.73 6.58
C GLN A 129 -9.12 3.12 6.36
N GLY A 130 -9.71 4.15 6.97
CA GLY A 130 -9.26 5.52 6.85
C GLY A 130 -10.37 6.53 7.02
N VAL A 131 -10.25 7.69 6.35
CA VAL A 131 -11.23 8.78 6.40
C VAL A 131 -11.83 8.99 5.02
N SER A 132 -13.16 8.84 4.90
CA SER A 132 -13.87 8.90 3.63
C SER A 132 -13.33 7.87 2.61
N ASP A 133 -12.75 8.30 1.49
CA ASP A 133 -12.19 7.42 0.45
C ASP A 133 -10.65 7.55 0.36
N VAL A 134 -10.03 8.09 1.42
CA VAL A 134 -8.58 8.10 1.64
C VAL A 134 -8.26 7.04 2.69
N TYR A 135 -7.56 6.00 2.26
CA TYR A 135 -7.28 4.81 3.05
C TYR A 135 -5.84 4.77 3.52
N THR A 136 -5.58 3.95 4.54
CA THR A 136 -4.25 3.66 5.06
C THR A 136 -4.19 2.28 5.72
N ASP A 137 -2.99 1.79 6.03
CA ASP A 137 -2.74 0.48 6.65
C ASP A 137 -3.54 -0.67 6.00
N PRO A 138 -3.45 -0.88 4.68
CA PRO A 138 -4.08 -2.02 4.04
C PRO A 138 -3.41 -3.32 4.48
N GLN A 139 -4.10 -4.44 4.25
CA GLN A 139 -3.49 -5.76 4.24
C GLN A 139 -3.60 -6.37 2.84
N VAL A 140 -2.55 -7.06 2.40
CA VAL A 140 -2.54 -7.82 1.16
C VAL A 140 -2.49 -9.31 1.45
N HIS A 141 -3.39 -10.06 0.83
CA HIS A 141 -3.28 -11.51 0.71
C HIS A 141 -2.69 -11.86 -0.65
N SER A 142 -1.77 -12.82 -0.68
CA SER A 142 -1.20 -13.35 -1.92
C SER A 142 -1.51 -14.83 -2.08
N VAL A 143 -1.69 -15.31 -3.31
CA VAL A 143 -1.91 -16.75 -3.57
C VAL A 143 -0.76 -17.60 -3.04
N SER A 144 0.48 -17.09 -3.15
CA SER A 144 1.66 -17.77 -2.63
C SER A 144 1.72 -17.87 -1.10
N GLY A 145 0.94 -17.05 -0.39
CA GLY A 145 1.01 -16.88 1.07
C GLY A 145 2.34 -16.28 1.55
N LYS A 146 3.19 -15.80 0.64
CA LYS A 146 4.49 -15.18 0.93
C LYS A 146 4.41 -13.67 0.77
N GLY A 147 5.26 -12.96 1.52
CA GLY A 147 5.30 -11.50 1.54
C GLY A 147 4.18 -10.86 2.36
N TYR A 148 4.14 -9.53 2.41
CA TYR A 148 3.05 -8.72 2.99
C TYR A 148 2.77 -8.93 4.49
N GLY A 149 3.80 -9.32 5.24
CA GLY A 149 3.73 -9.43 6.70
C GLY A 149 2.88 -10.59 7.22
N ARG A 150 2.74 -10.68 8.54
CA ARG A 150 2.03 -11.78 9.21
C ARG A 150 0.51 -11.77 9.00
N GLY A 151 -0.04 -10.63 8.57
CA GLY A 151 -1.46 -10.52 8.26
C GLY A 151 -1.84 -11.07 6.89
N ASN A 152 -0.86 -11.50 6.08
CA ASN A 152 -1.11 -12.24 4.85
C ASN A 152 -1.57 -13.67 5.18
N LEU A 153 -2.88 -13.89 5.08
CA LEU A 153 -3.51 -15.17 5.35
C LEU A 153 -3.64 -16.03 4.08
N GLY A 154 -2.99 -15.63 3.00
CA GLY A 154 -2.96 -16.31 1.71
C GLY A 154 -4.35 -16.71 1.18
N MET A 155 -4.43 -17.90 0.58
CA MET A 155 -5.69 -18.44 0.05
C MET A 155 -6.83 -18.55 1.09
N PRO A 156 -6.59 -18.91 2.36
CA PRO A 156 -7.63 -18.80 3.39
C PRO A 156 -8.26 -17.40 3.51
N GLY A 157 -7.44 -16.34 3.58
CA GLY A 157 -7.92 -14.97 3.64
C GLY A 157 -8.65 -14.53 2.36
N ILE A 158 -8.10 -14.89 1.19
CA ILE A 158 -8.72 -14.64 -0.11
C ILE A 158 -10.10 -15.30 -0.19
N ARG A 159 -10.18 -16.60 0.09
CA ARG A 159 -11.44 -17.35 0.03
C ARG A 159 -12.46 -16.73 0.97
N LYS A 160 -12.04 -16.35 2.18
CA LYS A 160 -12.94 -15.76 3.15
C LYS A 160 -13.55 -14.44 2.67
N PHE A 161 -12.77 -13.58 2.01
CA PHE A 161 -13.31 -12.39 1.36
C PHE A 161 -14.25 -12.73 0.21
N LEU A 162 -13.87 -13.66 -0.68
CA LEU A 162 -14.70 -14.01 -1.85
C LEU A 162 -16.04 -14.63 -1.43
N GLU A 163 -16.07 -15.43 -0.36
CA GLU A 163 -17.28 -16.02 0.21
C GLU A 163 -18.25 -14.97 0.77
N THR A 164 -17.72 -13.92 1.42
CA THR A 164 -18.54 -12.88 2.04
C THR A 164 -18.84 -11.71 1.13
N HIS A 165 -18.09 -11.55 0.02
CA HIS A 165 -18.25 -10.43 -0.90
C HIS A 165 -19.57 -10.51 -1.68
N ARG A 166 -20.37 -9.45 -1.56
CA ARG A 166 -21.55 -9.22 -2.40
C ARG A 166 -21.20 -8.18 -3.45
N CYS A 167 -21.16 -8.60 -4.72
CA CYS A 167 -20.98 -7.67 -5.83
C CYS A 167 -22.03 -6.55 -5.75
N ASN A 168 -21.57 -5.31 -5.87
CA ASN A 168 -22.42 -4.13 -5.80
C ASN A 168 -22.40 -3.35 -7.12
N ARG A 169 -23.13 -2.23 -7.17
CA ARG A 169 -23.28 -1.41 -8.39
C ARG A 169 -21.94 -0.94 -8.98
N ILE A 170 -20.91 -0.74 -8.17
CA ILE A 170 -19.57 -0.35 -8.64
C ILE A 170 -18.86 -1.55 -9.26
N CYS A 171 -18.94 -2.74 -8.65
CA CYS A 171 -18.42 -3.98 -9.25
C CYS A 171 -19.02 -4.19 -10.66
N HIS A 172 -20.32 -3.98 -10.80
CA HIS A 172 -21.02 -4.07 -12.10
C HIS A 172 -20.62 -2.97 -13.07
N TYR A 173 -20.49 -1.73 -12.61
CA TYR A 173 -20.03 -0.60 -13.42
C TYR A 173 -18.64 -0.88 -14.01
N LEU A 174 -17.73 -1.43 -13.21
CA LEU A 174 -16.37 -1.82 -13.59
C LEU A 174 -16.32 -3.13 -14.39
N ARG A 175 -17.46 -3.81 -14.57
CA ARG A 175 -17.59 -5.11 -15.26
C ARG A 175 -16.69 -6.20 -14.67
N LEU A 176 -16.55 -6.20 -13.34
CA LEU A 176 -15.81 -7.25 -12.65
C LEU A 176 -16.55 -8.59 -12.78
N PRO A 177 -15.84 -9.71 -13.03
CA PRO A 177 -16.41 -11.04 -12.91
C PRO A 177 -17.05 -11.24 -11.53
N ARG A 178 -18.05 -12.12 -11.42
CA ARG A 178 -18.66 -12.41 -10.11
C ARG A 178 -17.74 -13.32 -9.31
N CYS A 179 -17.48 -13.00 -8.04
CA CYS A 179 -16.67 -13.84 -7.15
C CYS A 179 -17.19 -15.29 -7.00
N ASN A 180 -18.51 -15.51 -7.15
CA ASN A 180 -19.14 -16.80 -6.89
C ASN A 180 -19.41 -17.65 -8.14
N ASN A 181 -19.01 -17.22 -9.33
CA ASN A 181 -19.19 -18.03 -10.54
C ASN A 181 -17.85 -18.53 -11.07
N GLN A 182 -17.67 -19.85 -10.98
CA GLN A 182 -16.59 -20.56 -11.64
C GLN A 182 -16.67 -20.30 -13.16
N PHE A 183 -15.56 -19.88 -13.76
CA PHE A 183 -15.32 -19.80 -15.21
C PHE A 183 -16.25 -18.86 -16.01
N GLN A 184 -16.04 -17.55 -15.91
CA GLN A 184 -16.29 -16.65 -17.04
C GLN A 184 -14.97 -16.22 -17.65
N ALA A 185 -14.88 -16.29 -18.98
CA ALA A 185 -13.72 -15.83 -19.73
C ALA A 185 -13.39 -14.37 -19.36
N PRO A 186 -12.10 -13.98 -19.29
CA PRO A 186 -11.70 -12.64 -18.93
C PRO A 186 -12.31 -11.64 -19.92
N SER A 187 -13.29 -10.87 -19.46
CA SER A 187 -13.70 -9.66 -20.17
C SER A 187 -12.68 -8.57 -19.86
N PRO A 188 -12.31 -7.70 -20.81
CA PRO A 188 -11.40 -6.60 -20.53
C PRO A 188 -11.98 -5.73 -19.40
N ILE A 189 -11.30 -5.72 -18.26
CA ILE A 189 -11.65 -4.90 -17.10
C ILE A 189 -11.46 -3.44 -17.51
N CYS A 190 -12.57 -2.71 -17.64
CA CYS A 190 -12.64 -1.33 -18.11
C CYS A 190 -12.02 -1.10 -19.52
N ARG A 191 -12.56 -0.13 -20.27
CA ARG A 191 -11.85 0.41 -21.44
C ARG A 191 -10.84 1.45 -20.93
N PRO A 192 -9.54 1.37 -21.28
CA PRO A 192 -8.60 2.42 -20.91
C PRO A 192 -9.04 3.76 -21.52
N ILE A 193 -9.09 4.82 -20.71
CA ILE A 193 -9.08 6.19 -21.24
C ILE A 193 -7.64 6.47 -21.70
N PRO A 194 -7.40 7.05 -22.91
CA PRO A 194 -6.06 7.31 -23.41
C PRO A 194 -5.22 8.11 -22.41
N ALA A 195 -4.06 7.58 -22.03
CA ALA A 195 -3.16 8.19 -21.07
C ALA A 195 -2.48 9.43 -21.69
N THR A 196 -3.02 10.61 -21.40
CA THR A 196 -2.32 11.90 -21.58
C THR A 196 -2.50 12.70 -20.30
N GLY A 197 -1.53 12.58 -19.39
CA GLY A 197 -1.53 13.34 -18.14
C GLY A 197 -0.32 13.00 -17.27
N THR A 198 0.52 14.00 -17.06
CA THR A 198 1.77 13.96 -16.28
C THR A 198 1.48 13.80 -14.79
N ILE A 199 2.20 12.91 -14.10
CA ILE A 199 2.18 12.77 -12.63
C ILE A 199 3.29 13.67 -12.04
N PRO A 200 3.03 14.53 -11.04
CA PRO A 200 4.06 15.39 -10.46
C PRO A 200 5.02 14.59 -9.57
N LEU A 201 6.33 14.73 -9.82
CA LEU A 201 7.39 14.42 -8.85
C LEU A 201 7.49 15.60 -7.88
N THR A 202 7.31 15.36 -6.58
CA THR A 202 7.74 16.33 -5.55
C THR A 202 8.89 15.69 -4.78
N GLN A 203 10.08 16.25 -4.94
CA GLN A 203 11.26 15.93 -4.14
C GLN A 203 11.25 16.87 -2.93
N MET A 204 11.09 16.32 -1.71
CA MET A 204 11.15 17.11 -0.48
C MET A 204 12.49 16.85 0.22
N MET A 205 13.25 17.92 0.47
CA MET A 205 14.46 17.88 1.31
C MET A 205 14.10 18.39 2.70
N HIS A 206 14.26 17.55 3.72
CA HIS A 206 14.28 17.96 5.13
C HIS A 206 15.65 17.63 5.73
N HIS A 207 16.23 18.58 6.47
CA HIS A 207 17.47 18.35 7.20
C HIS A 207 17.20 17.46 8.43
N ASN A 208 18.06 16.45 8.62
CA ASN A 208 18.10 15.47 9.72
C ASN A 208 17.06 14.32 9.72
N ILE A 209 16.51 13.93 8.55
CA ILE A 209 15.67 12.73 8.42
C ILE A 209 16.11 11.92 7.18
N SER A 210 16.56 10.69 7.37
CA SER A 210 16.82 9.74 6.29
C SER A 210 15.52 9.06 5.85
N ILE A 211 14.91 9.51 4.75
CA ILE A 211 13.69 8.91 4.16
C ILE A 211 14.11 7.77 3.21
N LEU A 212 13.74 6.54 3.54
CA LEU A 212 13.96 5.37 2.67
C LEU A 212 12.66 5.06 1.91
N THR A 213 12.48 5.66 0.73
CA THR A 213 11.29 5.45 -0.13
C THR A 213 11.46 4.31 -1.13
N TYR A 214 10.34 3.76 -1.59
CA TYR A 214 10.24 2.82 -2.71
C TYR A 214 9.69 3.53 -3.97
N ASP A 215 10.30 3.34 -5.15
CA ASP A 215 9.79 3.91 -6.42
C ASP A 215 8.66 3.01 -7.01
N PRO A 216 7.40 3.48 -7.04
CA PRO A 216 6.29 2.69 -7.57
C PRO A 216 6.41 2.38 -9.07
N ARG A 217 7.26 3.07 -9.84
CA ARG A 217 7.53 2.76 -11.26
C ARG A 217 8.21 1.41 -11.46
N ALA A 218 8.85 0.86 -10.43
CA ALA A 218 9.45 -0.48 -10.48
C ALA A 218 8.40 -1.61 -10.67
N LEU A 219 7.11 -1.32 -10.49
CA LEU A 219 5.98 -2.21 -10.73
C LEU A 219 5.41 -2.13 -12.16
N GLU A 220 5.82 -1.14 -12.96
CA GLU A 220 5.17 -0.83 -14.25
C GLU A 220 5.52 -1.85 -15.35
N ASN A 221 6.60 -2.64 -15.17
CA ASN A 221 7.07 -3.65 -16.12
C ASN A 221 7.40 -5.02 -15.48
N LYS A 222 7.01 -5.26 -14.22
CA LYS A 222 7.20 -6.56 -13.55
C LYS A 222 5.87 -7.27 -13.36
N PRO A 223 5.80 -8.61 -13.52
CA PRO A 223 4.66 -9.34 -13.00
C PRO A 223 4.57 -9.07 -11.49
N LEU A 224 3.36 -8.95 -10.94
CA LEU A 224 3.07 -8.68 -9.51
C LEU A 224 3.56 -9.79 -8.56
N THR A 225 4.48 -10.65 -9.02
CA THR A 225 4.90 -11.93 -8.44
C THR A 225 6.34 -11.95 -7.95
N SER A 226 7.18 -10.94 -8.23
CA SER A 226 8.56 -10.93 -7.73
C SER A 226 8.65 -10.19 -6.40
N THR A 227 9.06 -10.88 -5.33
CA THR A 227 9.71 -10.25 -4.18
C THR A 227 10.70 -9.21 -4.67
N LEU A 228 10.59 -7.98 -4.16
CA LEU A 228 11.53 -6.92 -4.49
C LEU A 228 12.95 -7.34 -4.10
N PRO A 229 13.97 -7.00 -4.91
CA PRO A 229 15.33 -7.17 -4.47
C PRO A 229 15.53 -6.36 -3.18
N LEU A 230 16.11 -7.00 -2.17
CA LEU A 230 16.59 -6.33 -0.97
C LEU A 230 17.51 -5.17 -1.38
N LEU A 231 17.37 -4.04 -0.68
CA LEU A 231 18.25 -2.89 -0.86
C LEU A 231 19.72 -3.33 -0.71
N PRO A 232 20.65 -2.80 -1.54
CA PRO A 232 22.06 -3.11 -1.37
C PRO A 232 22.52 -2.61 0.02
N GLY A 233 22.82 -3.55 0.93
CA GLY A 233 23.24 -3.24 2.30
C GLY A 233 23.04 -4.33 3.36
N SER A 234 22.37 -5.44 3.06
CA SER A 234 22.25 -6.57 4.01
C SER A 234 23.56 -7.37 4.09
N PRO A 235 24.17 -7.57 5.27
CA PRO A 235 25.42 -8.30 5.40
C PRO A 235 25.15 -9.80 5.52
N ASP A 236 24.99 -10.48 4.39
CA ASP A 236 25.16 -11.93 4.33
C ASP A 236 26.26 -12.26 3.32
N ARG A 237 27.51 -12.11 3.77
CA ARG A 237 28.62 -12.87 3.23
C ARG A 237 28.68 -14.20 3.96
N ILE A 238 27.86 -15.16 3.52
CA ILE A 238 28.22 -16.56 3.73
C ILE A 238 29.15 -16.92 2.57
N ALA A 239 30.44 -16.97 2.88
CA ALA A 239 31.46 -17.52 2.01
C ALA A 239 31.13 -18.99 1.72
N THR A 240 30.93 -19.32 0.45
CA THR A 240 30.95 -20.69 -0.04
C THR A 240 32.29 -20.95 -0.72
N ASP A 241 33.02 -21.89 -0.15
CA ASP A 241 33.82 -22.93 -0.80
C ASP A 241 35.06 -22.53 -1.61
N THR A 242 36.22 -22.72 -0.98
CA THR A 242 37.43 -23.21 -1.66
C THR A 242 37.42 -24.74 -1.61
N VAL A 243 37.00 -25.38 -2.70
CA VAL A 243 37.37 -26.77 -3.01
C VAL A 243 38.61 -26.69 -3.89
N GLY A 244 39.77 -27.00 -3.33
CA GLY A 244 41.01 -27.25 -4.07
C GLY A 244 41.15 -28.74 -4.33
N SER A 245 41.16 -29.10 -5.62
CA SER A 245 41.64 -30.37 -6.11
C SER A 245 43.16 -30.46 -5.94
N ASP A 246 43.67 -31.62 -5.48
CA ASP A 246 44.53 -32.47 -6.30
C ASP A 246 45.15 -33.61 -5.47
N SER A 247 45.04 -34.80 -6.04
CA SER A 247 45.80 -36.00 -5.68
C SER A 247 47.28 -35.85 -6.08
N PRO A 248 48.14 -36.69 -5.51
CA PRO A 248 48.70 -37.77 -6.32
C PRO A 248 48.40 -39.16 -5.77
#